data_AF-A0A3Q7HSS5-F1
#
_entry.id   AF-A0A3Q7HSS5-F1
#
_cell.length_a   1.000
_cell.length_b   1.000
_cell.length_c   1.000
_cell.angle_alpha   90.00
_cell.angle_beta   90.00
_cell.angle_gamma   90.00
#
_symmetry.space_group_name_H-M   'P 1'
#
loop_
_entity.id
_entity.type
_entity.pdbx_description
1 polymer ?
#
loop_
_entity_poly.entity_id
_entity_poly.type
_entity_poly.pdbx_seq_one_letter_code
_entity_poly.pdbx_strand_id
1 'polypeptide(L)' 'MLVSRFFRVYTQWRWPNPVMLCQIEDKEFGFSIWDPRKNPWDRTHQMPIITPAYPYMNSSYNVSSSTLRVMTEQFEFGN' A
#
# COMPACT_ATOMS: atom_id res chain seq x y z
N MET A 1 9.78 -20.76 -5.93
CA MET A 1 9.18 -19.95 -7.01
C MET A 1 8.74 -18.60 -6.47
N LEU A 2 8.73 -17.54 -7.29
CA LEU A 2 8.31 -16.20 -6.87
C LEU A 2 6.80 -16.13 -6.55
N VAL A 3 5.98 -16.86 -7.31
CA VAL A 3 4.52 -16.87 -7.14
C VAL A 3 4.09 -17.33 -5.75
N SER A 4 4.64 -18.43 -5.23
CA SER A 4 4.28 -18.89 -3.87
C SER A 4 4.74 -17.93 -2.77
N ARG A 5 5.86 -17.22 -2.99
CA ARG A 5 6.31 -16.17 -2.05
C ARG A 5 5.39 -14.95 -2.07
N PHE A 6 4.84 -14.59 -3.24
CA PHE A 6 3.88 -13.49 -3.36
C PHE A 6 2.68 -13.72 -2.45
N PHE A 7 2.01 -14.87 -2.57
CA PHE A 7 0.86 -15.19 -1.73
C PHE A 7 1.22 -15.23 -0.25
N ARG A 8 2.27 -15.97 0.11
CA ARG A 8 2.74 -16.04 1.50
C ARG A 8 3.00 -14.68 2.14
N VAL A 9 3.64 -13.76 1.41
CA VAL A 9 3.94 -12.41 1.90
C VAL A 9 2.64 -11.62 2.11
N TYR A 10 1.74 -11.62 1.14
CA TYR A 10 0.53 -10.80 1.19
C TYR A 10 -0.57 -11.36 2.10
N THR A 11 -0.63 -12.67 2.29
CA THR A 11 -1.48 -13.30 3.33
C THR A 11 -1.06 -12.88 4.74
N GLN A 12 0.25 -12.70 4.97
CA GLN A 12 0.78 -12.31 6.29
C GLN A 12 0.96 -10.80 6.44
N TRP A 13 0.66 -10.02 5.40
CA TRP A 13 0.89 -8.58 5.40
C TRP A 13 -0.07 -7.88 6.35
N ARG A 14 0.49 -7.07 7.26
CA ARG A 14 -0.29 -6.35 8.26
C ARG A 14 -0.77 -5.02 7.69
N TRP A 15 -1.82 -5.05 6.88
CA TRP A 15 -2.52 -3.84 6.44
C TRP A 15 -2.94 -2.99 7.66
N PRO A 16 -2.83 -1.64 7.61
CA PRO A 16 -2.51 -0.79 6.46
C PRO A 16 -1.03 -0.42 6.32
N ASN A 17 -0.08 -1.25 6.79
CA ASN A 17 1.35 -0.96 6.54
C ASN A 17 1.61 -0.83 5.03
N PRO A 18 2.29 0.23 4.57
CA PRO A 18 2.44 0.50 3.15
C PRO A 18 3.43 -0.44 2.48
N VAL A 19 3.09 -0.90 1.28
CA VAL A 19 4.04 -1.52 0.38
C VAL A 19 4.86 -0.41 -0.27
N MET A 20 6.17 -0.40 -0.01
CA MET A 20 7.11 0.57 -0.55
C MET A 20 8.25 -0.14 -1.25
N LEU A 21 8.59 0.30 -2.47
CA LEU A 21 9.72 -0.24 -3.25
C LEU A 21 11.02 0.55 -3.02
N CYS A 22 10.91 1.79 -2.55
CA CYS A 22 12.01 2.66 -2.18
C CYS A 22 11.60 3.54 -0.98
N GLN A 23 12.56 4.24 -0.38
CA GLN A 23 12.25 5.21 0.66
C GLN A 23 11.57 6.45 0.05
N ILE A 24 10.66 7.05 0.82
CA ILE A 24 10.00 8.31 0.46
C ILE A 24 10.94 9.45 0.85
N GLU A 25 11.29 10.28 -0.14
CA GLU A 25 12.14 11.46 0.04
C GLU A 25 11.34 12.72 -0.35
N ASP A 26 11.21 13.67 0.58
CA ASP A 26 10.60 14.96 0.29
C ASP A 26 11.65 15.86 -0.38
N LYS A 27 11.45 16.17 -1.67
CA LYS A 27 12.36 17.02 -2.47
C LYS A 27 12.00 18.50 -2.42
N GLU A 28 11.06 18.90 -1.56
CA GLU A 28 10.62 20.29 -1.35
C GLU A 28 10.13 21.02 -2.62
N PHE A 29 9.76 20.30 -3.69
CA PHE A 29 9.21 20.91 -4.91
C PHE A 29 7.74 21.36 -4.76
N GLY A 30 7.17 21.32 -3.55
CA GLY A 30 5.81 21.78 -3.26
C GLY A 30 4.67 20.87 -3.73
N PHE A 31 4.98 19.65 -4.21
CA PHE A 31 3.94 18.68 -4.56
C PHE A 31 3.42 17.96 -3.31
N SER A 32 2.16 17.54 -3.34
CA SER A 32 1.62 16.64 -2.31
C SER A 32 2.25 15.25 -2.46
N ILE A 33 2.71 14.69 -1.35
CA ILE A 33 3.31 13.37 -1.26
C ILE A 33 2.50 12.58 -0.23
N TRP A 34 2.26 11.29 -0.50
CA TRP A 34 1.64 10.39 0.45
C TRP A 34 2.47 10.33 1.74
N ASP A 35 1.91 10.82 2.83
CA ASP A 35 2.53 10.76 4.15
C ASP A 35 1.44 10.72 5.24
N PRO A 36 1.15 9.53 5.81
CA PRO A 36 0.13 9.40 6.85
C PRO A 36 0.48 10.15 8.13
N ARG A 37 1.72 10.60 8.33
CA ARG A 37 2.11 11.42 9.49
C ARG A 37 1.62 12.86 9.30
N LYS A 38 1.79 13.40 8.10
CA LYS A 38 1.44 14.79 7.75
C LYS A 38 -0.04 14.95 7.36
N ASN A 39 -0.59 14.01 6.58
CA ASN A 39 -1.92 14.11 6.00
C ASN A 39 -2.92 13.15 6.68
N PRO A 40 -3.97 13.64 7.36
CA PRO A 40 -4.99 12.79 7.97
C PRO A 40 -5.74 11.88 6.98
N TRP A 41 -5.90 12.31 5.71
CA TRP A 41 -6.56 11.50 4.69
C TRP A 41 -5.76 10.24 4.37
N ASP A 42 -4.43 10.34 4.33
CA ASP A 42 -3.55 9.21 4.04
C ASP A 42 -3.60 8.13 5.12
N ARG A 43 -3.99 8.50 6.36
CA ARG A 43 -4.17 7.56 7.48
C ARG A 43 -5.38 6.66 7.32
N THR A 44 -6.34 7.02 6.47
CA THR A 44 -7.58 6.24 6.29
C THR A 44 -7.43 5.15 5.23
N HIS A 45 -6.36 5.17 4.43
CA HIS A 45 -6.11 4.19 3.38
C HIS A 45 -5.98 2.76 3.94
N GLN A 46 -6.76 1.84 3.37
CA GLN A 46 -6.88 0.47 3.87
C GLN A 46 -5.72 -0.43 3.41
N MET A 47 -5.22 -0.21 2.18
CA MET A 47 -4.21 -1.06 1.54
C MET A 47 -3.21 -0.20 0.74
N PRO A 48 -2.35 0.60 1.39
CA PRO A 48 -1.50 1.54 0.67
C PRO A 48 -0.38 0.83 -0.11
N ILE A 49 -0.34 1.07 -1.42
CA ILE A 49 0.73 0.63 -2.32
C ILE A 49 1.32 1.87 -2.97
N ILE A 50 2.57 2.17 -2.67
CA ILE A 50 3.15 3.49 -2.96
C ILE A 50 3.92 3.47 -4.28
N THR A 51 3.63 4.42 -5.17
CA THR A 51 4.38 4.61 -6.41
C THR A 51 5.83 5.01 -6.09
N PRO A 52 6.85 4.40 -6.72
CA PRO A 52 8.25 4.61 -6.34
C PRO A 52 8.86 5.91 -6.90
N ALA A 53 8.17 6.58 -7.82
CA ALA A 53 8.63 7.81 -8.42
C ALA A 53 7.95 9.02 -7.79
N TYR A 54 8.71 10.09 -7.61
CA TYR A 54 8.21 11.37 -7.11
C TYR A 54 7.16 11.98 -8.07
N PRO A 55 6.04 12.54 -7.57
CA PRO A 55 5.61 12.54 -6.18
C PRO A 55 5.05 11.16 -5.77
N TYR A 56 5.49 10.64 -4.62
CA TYR A 56 5.07 9.33 -4.13
C TYR A 56 3.59 9.37 -3.75
N MET A 57 2.77 8.51 -4.35
CA MET A 57 1.32 8.49 -4.16
C MET A 57 0.83 7.07 -3.90
N ASN A 58 -0.32 6.93 -3.25
CA ASN A 58 -0.98 5.64 -3.10
C ASN A 58 -1.72 5.25 -4.39
N SER A 59 -1.29 4.19 -5.08
CA SER A 59 -1.94 3.69 -6.29
C SER A 59 -3.25 2.94 -6.02
N SER A 60 -3.49 2.54 -4.77
CA SER A 60 -4.65 1.75 -4.33
C SER A 60 -5.54 2.52 -3.36
N TYR A 61 -5.65 3.84 -3.51
CA TYR A 61 -6.45 4.71 -2.63
C TYR A 61 -7.96 4.39 -2.63
N ASN A 62 -8.47 3.79 -3.71
CA ASN A 62 -9.88 3.37 -3.82
C ASN A 62 -10.20 2.06 -3.08
N VAL A 63 -9.22 1.41 -2.45
CA VAL A 63 -9.48 0.18 -1.69
C VAL A 63 -10.32 0.51 -0.45
N SER A 64 -11.49 -0.13 -0.38
CA SER A 64 -12.39 -0.07 0.76
C SER A 64 -12.19 -1.30 1.66
N SER A 65 -12.84 -1.32 2.81
CA SER A 65 -12.83 -2.48 3.69
C SER A 65 -13.44 -3.73 3.04
N SER A 66 -14.41 -3.57 2.12
CA SER A 66 -15.02 -4.71 1.41
C SER A 66 -14.09 -5.28 0.35
N THR A 67 -13.42 -4.44 -0.45
CA THR A 67 -12.48 -4.93 -1.47
C THR A 67 -11.20 -5.49 -0.83
N LEU A 68 -10.73 -4.89 0.27
CA LEU A 68 -9.63 -5.45 1.07
C LEU A 68 -9.97 -6.86 1.56
N ARG A 69 -11.17 -7.06 2.12
CA ARG A 69 -11.61 -8.40 2.57
C ARG A 69 -11.55 -9.43 1.44
N VAL A 70 -12.11 -9.11 0.28
CA VAL A 70 -12.08 -10.01 -0.89
C VAL A 70 -10.64 -10.33 -1.30
N MET A 71 -9.75 -9.33 -1.37
CA MET A 71 -8.35 -9.56 -1.74
C MET A 71 -7.62 -10.44 -0.71
N THR A 72 -7.85 -10.23 0.59
CA THR A 72 -7.27 -11.07 1.65
C THR A 72 -7.72 -12.52 1.53
N GLU A 73 -9.01 -12.77 1.30
CA GLU A 73 -9.55 -14.12 1.04
C GLU A 73 -8.89 -14.76 -0.20
N GLN A 74 -8.62 -13.99 -1.26
CA GLN A 74 -7.92 -14.49 -2.45
C GLN A 74 -6.42 -14.75 -2.20
N PHE A 75 -5.77 -13.96 -1.34
CA PHE A 75 -4.38 -14.24 -0.96
C PHE A 75 -4.28 -15.52 -0.13
N GLU A 76 -5.22 -15.75 0.79
CA GLU A 76 -5.32 -17.00 1.55
C GLU A 76 -5.59 -18.20 0.65
N PHE A 77 -6.49 -18.08 -0.32
CA PHE A 77 -6.78 -19.15 -1.27
C PHE A 77 -5.57 -19.54 -2.14
N GLY A 78 -4.73 -18.57 -2.53
CA GLY A 78 -3.56 -18.81 -3.37
C GLY A 78 -2.29 -19.24 -2.62
N ASN A 79 -2.28 -19.18 -1.29
CA ASN A 79 -1.12 -19.51 -0.43
C ASN A 79 -1.07 -20.99 -0.05
#